data_AF-A0A218XU99-F1
#
_entry.id   AF-A0A218XU99-F1
#
_cell.length_a   1.000
_cell.length_b   1.000
_cell.length_c   1.000
_cell.angle_alpha   90.00
_cell.angle_beta   90.00
_cell.angle_gamma   90.00
#
_symmetry.space_group_name_H-M   'P 1'
#
loop_
_entity.id
_entity.type
_entity.pdbx_description
1 polymer ?
#
loop_
_entity_poly.entity_id
_entity_poly.type
_entity_poly.pdbx_seq_one_letter_code
_entity_poly.pdbx_strand_id
1 'polypeptide(L)'
;MSQPKQRRKFPTIAECTGSAYESIAADLDGTLLLSSSSFPYFMLVAIEAGSLLRGLILLLSVPIIIVSYFFISESFGIQILIFISFAGLKVRDIELASRAVLPRFYAADVRSDSFEVFDKCKRKVVVTANPTIMVEPFVKDFLGGDQVLGTEIEVDLRTKKATGFVKKPGVLVGKRKRLAIVKEFGEEAVPDLGIGDRETDHDFMAICKVRSRSLTNHP
;
A
#
# COMPACT_ATOMS: atom_id res chain seq x y z
N MET A 1 -23.26 18.53 -21.94
CA MET A 1 -22.12 19.30 -21.42
C MET A 1 -21.70 18.66 -20.10
N SER A 2 -20.63 17.87 -20.10
CA SER A 2 -20.07 17.26 -18.90
C SER A 2 -19.40 18.35 -18.07
N GLN A 3 -19.76 18.46 -16.79
CA GLN A 3 -19.07 19.37 -15.89
C GLN A 3 -17.58 18.98 -15.78
N PRO A 4 -16.64 19.94 -15.87
CA PRO A 4 -15.23 19.66 -15.69
C PRO A 4 -15.00 19.15 -14.27
N LYS A 5 -14.39 17.96 -14.12
CA LYS A 5 -13.94 17.44 -12.82
C LYS A 5 -12.98 18.46 -12.21
N GLN A 6 -13.44 19.19 -11.20
CA GLN A 6 -12.64 20.13 -10.43
C GLN A 6 -11.44 19.35 -9.85
N ARG A 7 -10.22 19.64 -10.34
CA ARG A 7 -8.99 19.04 -9.80
C ARG A 7 -8.90 19.43 -8.33
N ARG A 8 -9.16 18.46 -7.44
CA ARG A 8 -9.05 18.63 -5.99
C ARG A 8 -7.59 18.94 -5.67
N LYS A 9 -7.32 20.15 -5.17
CA LYS A 9 -5.99 20.53 -4.70
C LYS A 9 -5.85 20.13 -3.22
N PHE A 10 -4.79 19.41 -2.90
CA PHE A 10 -4.43 19.01 -1.54
C PHE A 10 -3.15 19.78 -1.14
N PRO A 11 -3.09 20.37 0.06
CA PRO A 11 -1.91 21.07 0.56
C PRO A 11 -0.74 20.08 0.73
N THR A 12 0.49 20.58 0.71
CA THR A 12 1.67 19.74 0.89
C THR A 12 1.88 19.35 2.35
N ILE A 13 2.57 18.25 2.61
CA ILE A 13 2.86 17.81 3.98
C ILE A 13 3.67 18.83 4.80
N ALA A 14 4.46 19.68 4.13
CA ALA A 14 5.19 20.79 4.75
C ALA A 14 4.26 21.84 5.39
N GLU A 15 3.00 21.90 4.96
CA GLU A 15 1.98 22.80 5.52
C GLU A 15 1.25 22.17 6.73
N CYS A 16 1.51 20.90 7.05
CA CYS A 16 1.02 20.27 8.28
C CYS A 16 1.83 20.74 9.50
N THR A 17 1.56 21.95 9.96
CA THR A 17 2.15 22.53 11.18
C THR A 17 1.31 22.26 12.45
N GLY A 18 0.25 21.46 12.33
CA GLY A 18 -0.68 21.18 13.43
C GLY A 18 -0.06 20.31 14.53
N SER A 19 -0.52 20.50 15.78
CA SER A 19 -0.26 19.60 16.90
C SER A 19 -0.74 18.17 16.59
N ALA A 20 -0.20 17.18 17.31
CA ALA A 20 -0.54 15.75 17.23
C ALA A 20 -2.04 15.51 16.94
N TYR A 21 -2.33 14.84 15.82
CA TYR A 21 -3.69 14.40 15.47
C TYR A 21 -4.06 13.14 16.26
N GLU A 22 -5.36 12.96 16.61
CA GLU A 22 -5.80 11.75 17.33
C GLU A 22 -5.75 10.52 16.41
N SER A 23 -5.94 10.70 15.11
CA SER A 23 -5.92 9.62 14.13
C SER A 23 -5.40 10.01 12.75
N ILE A 24 -4.67 9.09 12.11
CA ILE A 24 -4.15 9.22 10.74
C ILE A 24 -4.49 7.98 9.89
N ALA A 25 -4.81 8.24 8.63
CA ALA A 25 -4.83 7.26 7.55
C ALA A 25 -3.78 7.62 6.50
N ALA A 26 -2.79 6.78 6.28
CA ALA A 26 -1.70 7.04 5.34
C ALA A 26 -1.58 5.95 4.28
N ASP A 27 -1.37 6.33 3.02
CA ASP A 27 -0.85 5.38 2.02
C ASP A 27 0.59 4.98 2.35
N LEU A 28 1.03 3.83 1.85
CA LEU A 28 2.37 3.33 2.08
C LEU A 28 3.33 3.78 0.98
N ASP A 29 3.22 3.18 -0.22
CA ASP A 29 4.10 3.43 -1.35
C ASP A 29 3.93 4.86 -1.83
N GLY A 30 5.04 5.59 -2.03
CA GLY A 30 4.98 6.98 -2.48
C GLY A 30 4.51 7.97 -1.41
N THR A 31 4.11 7.52 -0.21
CA THR A 31 3.61 8.36 0.89
C THR A 31 4.43 8.23 2.18
N LEU A 32 4.42 7.06 2.83
CA LEU A 32 5.34 6.78 3.95
C LEU A 32 6.69 6.27 3.46
N LEU A 33 6.72 5.70 2.25
CA LEU A 33 7.91 5.29 1.54
C LEU A 33 8.24 6.26 0.40
N LEU A 34 9.52 6.41 0.10
CA LEU A 34 10.03 7.23 -1.01
C LEU A 34 9.61 6.63 -2.36
N SER A 35 9.83 5.32 -2.54
CA SER A 35 9.43 4.62 -3.76
C SER A 35 7.91 4.55 -3.87
N SER A 36 7.41 4.92 -5.04
CA SER A 36 6.00 4.75 -5.40
C SER A 36 5.73 3.38 -6.07
N SER A 37 6.78 2.60 -6.34
CA SER A 37 6.68 1.28 -6.97
C SER A 37 6.88 0.18 -5.95
N SER A 38 5.90 -0.72 -5.86
CA SER A 38 5.97 -1.90 -4.99
C SER A 38 6.82 -3.03 -5.58
N PHE A 39 7.18 -2.95 -6.87
CA PHE A 39 7.85 -4.03 -7.61
C PHE A 39 9.11 -4.60 -6.91
N PRO A 40 10.03 -3.79 -6.36
CA PRO A 40 11.21 -4.32 -5.67
C PRO A 40 10.86 -5.23 -4.48
N TYR A 41 9.80 -4.92 -3.74
CA TYR A 41 9.36 -5.72 -2.60
C TYR A 41 8.75 -7.06 -3.03
N PHE A 42 7.95 -7.05 -4.11
CA PHE A 42 7.45 -8.28 -4.72
C PHE A 42 8.59 -9.15 -5.27
N MET A 43 9.62 -8.55 -5.87
CA MET A 43 10.82 -9.25 -6.34
C MET A 43 11.54 -9.96 -5.20
N LEU A 44 11.74 -9.28 -4.08
CA LEU A 44 12.38 -9.87 -2.90
C LEU A 44 11.59 -11.07 -2.40
N VAL A 45 10.27 -10.97 -2.28
CA VAL A 45 9.46 -12.13 -1.85
C VAL A 45 9.49 -13.26 -2.87
N ALA A 46 9.42 -12.95 -4.17
CA ALA A 46 9.48 -13.96 -5.23
C ALA A 46 10.78 -14.77 -5.19
N ILE A 47 11.90 -14.13 -4.84
CA ILE A 47 13.21 -14.78 -4.72
C ILE A 47 13.33 -15.54 -3.40
N GLU A 48 13.02 -14.90 -2.28
CA GLU A 48 13.29 -15.41 -0.92
C GLU A 48 12.30 -16.49 -0.48
N ALA A 49 11.01 -16.29 -0.74
CA ALA A 49 9.99 -17.30 -0.43
C ALA A 49 9.80 -18.31 -1.58
N GLY A 50 10.30 -17.98 -2.77
CA GLY A 50 10.12 -18.78 -3.98
C GLY A 50 11.44 -19.29 -4.53
N SER A 51 11.92 -18.67 -5.61
CA SER A 51 13.17 -19.05 -6.27
C SER A 51 13.71 -17.93 -7.15
N LEU A 52 15.00 -17.98 -7.47
CA LEU A 52 15.62 -17.07 -8.45
C LEU A 52 14.91 -17.12 -9.81
N LEU A 53 14.44 -18.30 -10.25
CA LEU A 53 13.69 -18.43 -11.50
C LEU A 53 12.37 -17.65 -11.44
N ARG A 54 11.67 -17.68 -10.30
CA ARG A 54 10.45 -16.90 -10.11
C ARG A 54 10.73 -15.40 -10.15
N GLY A 55 11.81 -14.97 -9.49
CA GLY A 55 12.29 -13.58 -9.59
C GLY A 55 12.60 -13.18 -11.03
N LEU A 56 13.28 -14.04 -11.80
CA LEU A 56 13.56 -13.79 -13.21
C LEU A 56 12.28 -13.68 -14.06
N ILE A 57 11.30 -14.56 -13.85
CA ILE A 57 10.00 -14.48 -14.53
C ILE A 57 9.31 -13.15 -14.22
N LEU A 58 9.33 -12.72 -12.95
CA LEU A 58 8.77 -11.44 -12.55
C LEU A 58 9.49 -10.26 -13.22
N LEU A 59 10.82 -10.32 -13.30
CA LEU A 59 11.65 -9.31 -13.95
C LEU A 59 11.34 -9.18 -15.45
N LEU A 60 11.24 -10.32 -16.14
CA LEU A 60 10.88 -10.36 -17.55
C LEU A 60 9.43 -9.91 -17.80
N SER A 61 8.57 -9.98 -16.80
CA SER A 61 7.17 -9.53 -16.87
C SER A 61 7.00 -8.03 -16.65
N VAL A 62 8.04 -7.28 -16.30
CA VAL A 62 7.98 -5.82 -16.05
C VAL A 62 7.32 -5.05 -17.20
N PRO A 63 7.67 -5.26 -18.48
CA PRO A 63 7.01 -4.54 -19.57
C PRO A 63 5.50 -4.79 -19.62
N ILE A 64 5.08 -6.04 -19.35
CA ILE A 64 3.66 -6.43 -19.33
C ILE A 64 2.96 -5.76 -18.15
N ILE A 65 3.61 -5.70 -16.98
CA ILE A 65 3.08 -5.04 -15.78
C ILE A 65 2.91 -3.54 -16.05
N ILE A 66 3.90 -2.88 -16.65
CA ILE A 66 3.83 -1.45 -17.01
C ILE A 66 2.69 -1.19 -17.99
N VAL A 67 2.58 -1.98 -19.06
CA VAL A 67 1.47 -1.87 -20.03
C VAL A 67 0.12 -2.08 -19.32
N SER A 68 0.05 -3.04 -18.40
CA SER A 68 -1.17 -3.30 -17.63
C SER A 68 -1.58 -2.12 -16.74
N TYR A 69 -0.62 -1.43 -16.12
CA TYR A 69 -0.88 -0.21 -15.33
C TYR A 69 -1.45 0.92 -16.19
N PHE A 70 -0.89 1.15 -17.37
CA PHE A 70 -1.30 2.27 -18.24
C PHE A 70 -2.56 2.01 -19.04
N PHE A 71 -2.73 0.79 -19.57
CA PHE A 71 -3.80 0.49 -20.53
C PHE A 71 -4.99 -0.27 -19.93
N ILE A 72 -4.84 -0.92 -18.77
CA ILE A 72 -5.90 -1.74 -18.16
C ILE A 72 -6.36 -1.14 -16.84
N SER A 73 -5.57 -1.31 -15.77
CA SER A 73 -5.84 -0.70 -14.46
C SER A 73 -4.69 -0.97 -13.49
N GLU A 74 -4.57 -0.10 -12.48
CA GLU A 74 -3.68 -0.30 -11.34
C GLU A 74 -3.92 -1.64 -10.63
N SER A 75 -5.20 -1.99 -10.43
CA SER A 75 -5.61 -3.27 -9.83
C SER A 75 -5.09 -4.48 -10.61
N PHE A 76 -5.08 -4.42 -11.94
CA PHE A 76 -4.67 -5.55 -12.77
C PHE A 76 -3.15 -5.73 -12.76
N GLY A 77 -2.39 -4.63 -12.81
CA GLY A 77 -0.93 -4.68 -12.65
C GLY A 77 -0.52 -5.33 -11.32
N ILE A 78 -1.17 -4.95 -10.22
CA ILE A 78 -0.93 -5.54 -8.89
C ILE A 78 -1.34 -7.01 -8.85
N GLN A 79 -2.42 -7.42 -9.52
CA GLN A 79 -2.80 -8.83 -9.60
C GLN A 79 -1.73 -9.67 -10.32
N ILE A 80 -1.09 -9.14 -11.37
CA ILE A 80 0.04 -9.82 -12.04
C ILE A 80 1.22 -9.98 -11.07
N LEU A 81 1.57 -8.92 -10.34
CA LEU A 81 2.63 -8.97 -9.32
C LEU A 81 2.35 -10.05 -8.27
N ILE A 82 1.13 -10.07 -7.72
CA ILE A 82 0.66 -11.04 -6.73
C ILE A 82 0.73 -12.46 -7.31
N PHE A 83 0.24 -12.66 -8.53
CA PHE A 83 0.18 -13.98 -9.15
C PHE A 83 1.59 -14.57 -9.32
N ILE A 84 2.49 -13.83 -9.97
CA ILE A 84 3.85 -14.33 -10.23
C ILE A 84 4.61 -14.53 -8.91
N SER A 85 4.48 -13.59 -7.96
CA SER A 85 5.26 -13.63 -6.73
C SER A 85 4.77 -14.72 -5.78
N PHE A 86 3.45 -14.93 -5.64
CA PHE A 86 2.91 -15.79 -4.58
C PHE A 86 2.35 -17.13 -5.04
N ALA A 87 1.93 -17.30 -6.29
CA ALA A 87 1.22 -18.52 -6.70
C ALA A 87 1.99 -19.79 -6.34
N GLY A 88 1.35 -20.68 -5.57
CA GLY A 88 1.91 -21.96 -5.14
C GLY A 88 2.90 -21.92 -3.97
N LEU A 89 3.24 -20.74 -3.44
CA LEU A 89 4.08 -20.62 -2.24
C LEU A 89 3.27 -20.91 -0.98
N LYS A 90 3.90 -21.50 0.04
CA LYS A 90 3.26 -21.64 1.35
C LYS A 90 3.15 -20.25 1.97
N VAL A 91 2.00 -19.99 2.59
CA VAL A 91 1.75 -18.71 3.29
C VAL A 91 2.82 -18.41 4.34
N ARG A 92 3.29 -19.44 5.04
CA ARG A 92 4.39 -19.31 6.01
C ARG A 92 5.69 -18.80 5.39
N ASP A 93 6.05 -19.25 4.19
CA ASP A 93 7.31 -18.86 3.55
C ASP A 93 7.25 -17.40 3.10
N ILE A 94 6.07 -16.96 2.63
CA ILE A 94 5.78 -15.55 2.33
C ILE A 94 5.93 -14.71 3.59
N GLU A 95 5.29 -15.11 4.68
CA GLU A 95 5.36 -14.38 5.95
C GLU A 95 6.80 -14.29 6.50
N LEU A 96 7.57 -15.37 6.38
CA LEU A 96 8.98 -15.38 6.79
C LEU A 96 9.81 -14.40 5.96
N ALA A 97 9.65 -14.37 4.64
CA ALA A 97 10.32 -13.39 3.78
C ALA A 97 9.89 -11.95 4.13
N SER A 98 8.60 -11.72 4.38
CA SER A 98 8.07 -10.42 4.80
C SER A 98 8.63 -9.93 6.13
N ARG A 99 8.88 -10.83 7.08
CA ARG A 99 9.42 -10.50 8.41
C ARG A 99 10.95 -10.39 8.43
N ALA A 100 11.65 -11.23 7.68
CA ALA A 100 13.10 -11.34 7.78
C ALA A 100 13.84 -10.46 6.78
N VAL A 101 13.27 -10.22 5.59
CA VAL A 101 13.98 -9.57 4.48
C VAL A 101 13.46 -8.16 4.26
N LEU A 102 12.15 -8.01 4.07
CA LEU A 102 11.56 -6.74 3.67
C LEU A 102 11.79 -5.57 4.64
N PRO A 103 11.82 -5.73 5.98
CA PRO A 103 11.92 -4.58 6.88
C PRO A 103 13.19 -3.75 6.66
N ARG A 104 14.31 -4.39 6.31
CA ARG A 104 15.55 -3.66 5.99
C ARG A 104 15.39 -2.76 4.76
N PHE A 105 14.71 -3.26 3.72
CA PHE A 105 14.51 -2.51 2.48
C PHE A 105 13.48 -1.41 2.66
N TYR A 106 12.38 -1.70 3.37
CA TYR A 106 11.41 -0.68 3.70
C TYR A 106 11.99 0.43 4.59
N ALA A 107 12.77 0.08 5.62
CA ALA A 107 13.40 1.06 6.51
C ALA A 107 14.33 2.02 5.74
N ALA A 108 15.07 1.52 4.75
CA ALA A 108 15.91 2.34 3.88
C ALA A 108 15.11 3.26 2.94
N ASP A 109 13.84 2.95 2.71
CA ASP A 109 12.93 3.69 1.82
C ASP A 109 11.95 4.59 2.60
N VAL A 110 12.01 4.65 3.94
CA VAL A 110 11.11 5.50 4.73
C VAL A 110 11.34 6.98 4.42
N ARG A 111 10.25 7.68 4.13
CA ARG A 111 10.27 9.13 3.91
C ARG A 111 10.16 9.87 5.24
N SER A 112 11.18 10.63 5.60
CA SER A 112 11.30 11.26 6.92
C SER A 112 10.23 12.31 7.22
N ASP A 113 9.82 13.13 6.24
CA ASP A 113 8.80 14.17 6.43
C ASP A 113 7.42 13.58 6.73
N SER A 114 7.00 12.57 5.97
CA SER A 114 5.77 11.83 6.21
C SER A 114 5.81 11.01 7.48
N PHE A 115 6.94 10.37 7.77
CA PHE A 115 7.11 9.59 8.99
C PHE A 115 7.02 10.47 10.24
N GLU A 116 7.61 11.67 10.24
CA GLU A 116 7.56 12.57 11.40
C GLU A 116 6.11 12.97 11.75
N VAL A 117 5.28 13.25 10.74
CA VAL A 117 3.85 13.55 10.94
C VAL A 117 3.10 12.30 11.40
N PHE A 118 3.38 11.16 10.77
CA PHE A 118 2.76 9.87 11.11
C PHE A 118 3.02 9.48 12.57
N ASP A 119 4.28 9.57 13.02
CA ASP A 119 4.68 9.14 14.36
C ASP A 119 4.08 10.02 15.48
N LYS A 120 3.82 11.30 15.20
CA LYS A 120 3.14 12.21 16.15
C LYS A 120 1.65 11.90 16.35
N CYS A 121 1.04 11.07 15.51
CA CYS A 121 -0.38 10.74 15.61
C CYS A 121 -0.61 9.59 16.61
N LYS A 122 -1.72 9.62 17.35
CA LYS A 122 -2.02 8.58 18.34
C LYS A 122 -2.45 7.26 17.71
N ARG A 123 -3.52 7.29 16.90
CA ARG A 123 -4.00 6.11 16.14
C ARG A 123 -3.52 6.17 14.70
N LYS A 124 -2.74 5.18 14.29
CA LYS A 124 -2.02 5.10 13.02
C LYS A 124 -2.53 3.96 12.15
N VAL A 125 -3.25 4.28 11.08
CA VAL A 125 -3.77 3.29 10.13
C VAL A 125 -3.08 3.46 8.77
N VAL A 126 -2.49 2.38 8.26
CA VAL A 126 -1.92 2.35 6.91
C VAL A 126 -2.95 1.72 5.96
N VAL A 127 -3.17 2.34 4.80
CA VAL A 127 -4.06 1.84 3.75
C VAL A 127 -3.31 1.70 2.43
N THR A 128 -3.07 0.47 1.99
CA THR A 128 -2.19 0.20 0.83
C THR A 128 -2.83 -0.77 -0.15
N ALA A 129 -2.44 -0.67 -1.42
CA ALA A 129 -2.79 -1.67 -2.42
C ALA A 129 -1.96 -2.95 -2.29
N ASN A 130 -0.84 -2.91 -1.55
CA ASN A 130 0.02 -4.05 -1.32
C ASN A 130 -0.67 -5.15 -0.49
N PRO A 131 -0.25 -6.42 -0.65
CA PRO A 131 -0.73 -7.51 0.19
C PRO A 131 -0.49 -7.27 1.67
N THR A 132 -1.49 -7.45 2.52
CA THR A 132 -1.37 -7.26 3.98
C THR A 132 -0.23 -8.09 4.57
N ILE A 133 -0.14 -9.37 4.18
CA ILE A 133 0.91 -10.31 4.61
C ILE A 133 2.34 -9.86 4.25
N MET A 134 2.48 -8.95 3.28
CA MET A 134 3.76 -8.43 2.83
C MET A 134 4.21 -7.24 3.69
N VAL A 135 3.27 -6.34 4.01
CA VAL A 135 3.59 -5.04 4.61
C VAL A 135 3.35 -4.99 6.12
N GLU A 136 2.43 -5.79 6.64
CA GLU A 136 1.97 -5.70 8.03
C GLU A 136 3.10 -5.86 9.05
N PRO A 137 4.05 -6.80 8.91
CA PRO A 137 5.15 -6.90 9.84
C PRO A 137 5.98 -5.63 9.93
N PHE A 138 6.31 -5.03 8.79
CA PHE A 138 7.08 -3.79 8.78
C PHE A 138 6.30 -2.63 9.42
N VAL A 139 5.03 -2.47 9.05
CA VAL A 139 4.21 -1.37 9.55
C VAL A 139 4.01 -1.47 11.07
N LYS A 140 3.68 -2.66 11.58
CA LYS A 140 3.39 -2.83 13.01
C LYS A 140 4.66 -2.86 13.86
N ASP A 141 5.68 -3.60 13.42
CA ASP A 141 6.86 -3.84 14.25
C ASP A 141 7.91 -2.72 14.14
N PHE A 142 7.90 -1.93 13.06
CA PHE A 142 8.94 -0.91 12.80
C PHE A 142 8.39 0.51 12.60
N LEU A 143 7.28 0.71 11.87
CA LEU A 143 6.69 2.05 11.72
C LEU A 143 5.80 2.46 12.91
N GLY A 144 5.47 1.53 13.80
CA GLY A 144 4.56 1.77 14.92
C GLY A 144 3.13 2.06 14.47
N GLY A 145 2.69 1.49 13.34
CA GLY A 145 1.30 1.55 12.91
C GLY A 145 0.42 0.56 13.68
N ASP A 146 -0.79 0.97 14.03
CA ASP A 146 -1.72 0.15 14.80
C ASP A 146 -2.46 -0.87 13.91
N GLN A 147 -2.73 -0.48 12.66
CA GLN A 147 -3.53 -1.27 11.74
C GLN A 147 -3.08 -1.12 10.29
N VAL A 148 -3.19 -2.21 9.53
CA VAL A 148 -2.94 -2.23 8.09
C VAL A 148 -4.17 -2.70 7.35
N LEU A 149 -4.67 -1.86 6.46
CA LEU A 149 -5.71 -2.16 5.50
C LEU A 149 -5.03 -2.41 4.15
N GLY A 150 -4.75 -3.68 3.86
CA GLY A 150 -4.08 -4.10 2.64
C GLY A 150 -4.96 -4.96 1.73
N THR A 151 -4.38 -5.42 0.63
CA THR A 151 -5.00 -6.41 -0.25
C THR A 151 -4.89 -7.81 0.38
N GLU A 152 -6.01 -8.51 0.50
CA GLU A 152 -6.03 -9.86 1.04
C GLU A 152 -5.80 -10.91 -0.06
N ILE A 153 -4.75 -11.73 0.08
CA ILE A 153 -4.48 -12.83 -0.86
C ILE A 153 -5.40 -14.03 -0.60
N GLU A 154 -5.72 -14.75 -1.66
CA GLU A 154 -6.46 -16.01 -1.58
C GLU A 154 -5.51 -17.17 -1.26
N VAL A 155 -5.95 -18.03 -0.35
CA VAL A 155 -5.16 -19.15 0.18
C VAL A 155 -5.99 -20.42 0.05
N ASP A 156 -5.39 -21.45 -0.53
CA ASP A 156 -5.94 -22.80 -0.51
C ASP A 156 -5.89 -23.34 0.92
N LEU A 157 -7.06 -23.59 1.51
CA LEU A 157 -7.20 -24.02 2.89
C LEU A 157 -6.64 -25.42 3.16
N ARG A 158 -6.54 -26.28 2.13
CA ARG A 158 -6.01 -27.65 2.22
C ARG A 158 -4.49 -27.65 2.17
N THR A 159 -3.91 -26.94 1.20
CA THR A 159 -2.46 -26.94 0.99
C THR A 159 -1.73 -25.84 1.77
N LYS A 160 -2.47 -24.86 2.32
CA LYS A 160 -1.94 -23.64 2.96
C LYS A 160 -1.01 -22.83 2.04
N LYS A 161 -1.28 -22.90 0.73
CA LYS A 161 -0.55 -22.18 -0.31
C LYS A 161 -1.36 -21.01 -0.83
N ALA A 162 -0.68 -19.92 -1.18
CA ALA A 162 -1.28 -18.82 -1.90
C ALA A 162 -1.68 -19.28 -3.31
N THR A 163 -2.89 -18.95 -3.74
CA THR A 163 -3.38 -19.35 -5.08
C THR A 163 -2.85 -18.44 -6.19
N GLY A 164 -2.28 -17.28 -5.82
CA GLY A 164 -1.89 -16.22 -6.74
C GLY A 164 -3.01 -15.22 -7.02
N PHE A 165 -4.22 -15.44 -6.48
CA PHE A 165 -5.36 -14.55 -6.59
C PHE A 165 -5.60 -13.77 -5.30
N VAL A 166 -6.53 -12.82 -5.36
CA VAL A 166 -6.93 -11.96 -4.24
C VAL A 166 -8.36 -12.25 -3.84
N LYS A 167 -8.64 -12.19 -2.53
CA LYS A 167 -9.99 -12.33 -1.99
C LYS A 167 -10.83 -11.11 -2.39
N LYS A 168 -12.16 -11.28 -2.41
CA LYS A 168 -13.10 -10.16 -2.54
C LYS A 168 -12.89 -9.17 -1.39
N PRO A 169 -12.91 -7.84 -1.64
CA PRO A 169 -13.41 -7.17 -2.86
C PRO A 169 -12.38 -6.99 -3.99
N GLY A 170 -11.17 -7.55 -3.86
CA GLY A 170 -10.06 -7.41 -4.80
C GLY A 170 -8.97 -6.47 -4.28
N VAL A 171 -8.09 -6.02 -5.17
CA VAL A 171 -6.98 -5.12 -4.83
C VAL A 171 -7.50 -3.79 -4.28
N LEU A 172 -6.91 -3.34 -3.17
CA LEU A 172 -7.32 -2.17 -2.41
C LEU A 172 -6.83 -0.85 -3.03
N VAL A 173 -7.48 -0.43 -4.12
CA VAL A 173 -7.18 0.83 -4.85
C VAL A 173 -8.43 1.70 -5.00
N GLY A 174 -8.23 3.03 -5.11
CA GLY A 174 -9.29 3.99 -5.40
C GLY A 174 -10.44 3.94 -4.38
N LYS A 175 -11.67 3.82 -4.88
CA LYS A 175 -12.88 3.69 -4.04
C LYS A 175 -12.81 2.60 -2.97
N ARG A 176 -12.04 1.52 -3.21
CA ARG A 176 -11.89 0.44 -2.22
C ARG A 176 -11.07 0.90 -1.00
N LYS A 177 -10.04 1.74 -1.18
CA LYS A 177 -9.31 2.36 -0.05
C LYS A 177 -10.28 3.17 0.82
N ARG A 178 -11.14 4.00 0.20
CA ARG A 178 -12.18 4.75 0.92
C ARG A 178 -13.12 3.83 1.70
N LEU A 179 -13.63 2.77 1.08
CA LEU A 179 -14.53 1.82 1.74
C LEU A 179 -13.87 1.09 2.91
N ALA A 180 -12.59 0.74 2.79
CA ALA A 180 -11.85 0.11 3.88
C ALA A 180 -11.67 1.07 5.07
N ILE A 181 -11.34 2.34 4.81
CA ILE A 181 -11.25 3.36 5.87
C ILE A 181 -12.59 3.57 6.57
N VAL A 182 -13.69 3.72 5.83
CA VAL A 182 -15.03 3.86 6.42
C VAL A 182 -15.39 2.64 7.27
N LYS A 183 -15.03 1.43 6.82
CA LYS A 183 -15.26 0.20 7.58
C LYS A 183 -14.43 0.13 8.88
N GLU A 184 -13.19 0.61 8.85
CA GLU A 184 -12.26 0.57 10.00
C GLU A 184 -12.57 1.63 11.06
N PHE A 185 -12.98 2.83 10.64
CA PHE A 185 -13.27 3.93 11.57
C PHE A 185 -14.76 4.00 11.95
N GLY A 186 -15.66 3.48 11.13
CA GLY A 186 -17.11 3.62 11.28
C GLY A 186 -17.69 4.69 10.34
N GLU A 187 -19.01 4.68 10.12
CA GLU A 187 -19.65 5.63 9.19
C GLU A 187 -19.63 7.08 9.70
N GLU A 188 -19.63 7.27 11.02
CA GLU A 188 -19.68 8.58 11.68
C GLU A 188 -18.30 9.11 12.11
N ALA A 189 -17.28 8.25 12.12
CA ALA A 189 -15.91 8.62 12.49
C ALA A 189 -15.00 8.53 11.28
N VAL A 190 -14.22 9.60 11.06
CA VAL A 190 -13.25 9.68 9.98
C VAL A 190 -11.88 10.06 10.54
N PRO A 191 -10.78 9.64 9.91
CA PRO A 191 -9.45 10.02 10.34
C PRO A 191 -9.29 11.54 10.39
N ASP A 192 -8.56 12.03 11.39
CA ASP A 192 -8.28 13.46 11.48
C ASP A 192 -7.34 13.90 10.36
N LEU A 193 -6.37 13.06 10.00
CA LEU A 193 -5.42 13.32 8.93
C LEU A 193 -5.40 12.20 7.90
N GLY A 194 -5.48 12.56 6.62
CA GLY A 194 -5.26 11.67 5.47
C GLY A 194 -4.02 12.07 4.68
N ILE A 195 -3.09 11.14 4.46
CA ILE A 195 -1.89 11.38 3.64
C ILE A 195 -1.83 10.39 2.48
N GLY A 196 -1.58 10.90 1.27
CA GLY A 196 -1.42 10.12 0.03
C GLY A 196 -0.59 10.88 -1.00
N ASP A 197 -0.22 10.24 -2.10
CA ASP A 197 0.55 10.85 -3.19
C ASP A 197 -0.12 10.75 -4.56
N ARG A 198 -1.05 9.78 -4.73
CA ARG A 198 -1.68 9.44 -6.01
C ARG A 198 -3.13 9.90 -6.11
N GLU A 199 -3.64 9.97 -7.35
CA GLU A 199 -5.05 10.24 -7.60
C GLU A 199 -5.97 9.18 -6.99
N THR A 200 -5.50 7.94 -6.87
CA THR A 200 -6.24 6.83 -6.26
C THR A 200 -6.39 6.96 -4.75
N ASP A 201 -5.65 7.86 -4.11
CA ASP A 201 -5.78 8.17 -2.68
C ASP A 201 -6.80 9.27 -2.41
N HIS A 202 -7.11 10.10 -3.42
CA HIS A 202 -8.00 11.25 -3.28
C HIS A 202 -9.38 10.88 -2.72
N ASP A 203 -9.87 9.66 -2.98
CA ASP A 203 -11.17 9.21 -2.49
C ASP A 203 -11.19 8.97 -0.98
N PHE A 204 -10.10 8.44 -0.38
CA PHE A 204 -10.03 8.28 1.07
C PHE A 204 -9.52 9.57 1.76
N MET A 205 -8.61 10.31 1.13
CA MET A 205 -8.17 11.60 1.67
C MET A 205 -9.35 12.60 1.73
N ALA A 206 -10.32 12.50 0.82
CA ALA A 206 -11.48 13.38 0.80
C ALA A 206 -12.44 13.17 1.98
N ILE A 207 -12.40 12.03 2.66
CA ILE A 207 -13.22 11.79 3.86
C ILE A 207 -12.51 12.17 5.16
N CYS A 208 -11.21 12.42 5.14
CA CYS A 208 -10.45 12.84 6.33
C CYS A 208 -10.68 14.32 6.65
N LYS A 209 -10.57 14.71 7.92
CA LYS A 209 -10.82 16.11 8.35
C LYS A 209 -9.78 17.08 7.79
N VAL A 210 -8.50 16.68 7.88
CA VAL A 210 -7.33 17.33 7.28
C VAL A 210 -6.71 16.34 6.31
N ARG A 211 -6.11 16.87 5.24
CA ARG A 211 -5.61 16.06 4.14
C ARG A 211 -4.40 16.72 3.52
N SER A 212 -3.34 15.95 3.33
CA SER A 212 -2.08 16.48 2.83
C SER A 212 -1.45 15.52 1.84
N ARG A 213 -0.92 16.09 0.76
CA ARG A 213 -0.19 15.32 -0.24
C ARG A 213 1.26 15.20 0.20
N SER A 214 1.79 13.98 0.16
CA SER A 214 3.23 13.79 0.32
C SER A 214 3.96 14.50 -0.82
N LEU A 215 5.09 15.16 -0.51
CA LEU A 215 5.89 15.83 -1.53
C LEU A 215 6.47 14.76 -2.47
N THR A 216 6.01 14.75 -3.73
CA THR A 216 6.64 13.95 -4.77
C THR A 216 7.84 14.72 -5.30
N ASN A 217 9.04 14.38 -4.84
CA ASN A 217 10.26 14.80 -5.55
C ASN A 217 10.42 13.94 -6.81
N HIS A 218 9.68 14.27 -7.87
CA HIS A 218 10.11 13.92 -9.22
C HIS A 218 10.01 15.17 -10.12
N PRO A 219 11.05 15.44 -10.93
CA PRO A 219 10.99 16.48 -11.96
C PRO A 219 9.89 16.24 -12.99
#